data_AF-K1TA86-F1
#
_entry.id   AF-K1TA86-F1
#
_cell.length_a   1.000
_cell.length_b   1.000
_cell.length_c   1.000
_cell.angle_alpha   90.00
_cell.angle_beta   90.00
_cell.angle_gamma   90.00
#
_symmetry.space_group_name_H-M   'P 1'
#
loop_
_entity.id
_entity.type
_entity.pdbx_description
1 polymer ?
#
loop_
_entity_poly.entity_id
_entity_poly.type
_entity_poly.pdbx_seq_one_letter_code
_entity_poly.pdbx_strand_id
1 'polypeptide(L)'
;MKISVITCHCPHNYGAVLQAVGLQRWLLGRGVDAEVIDYRPDYLVRCQRLGYVGDARLGRNPLLRLLYLAASFPFRLRRRSVFAQFLRRELRYTPECYSDCDSLRRNPPRADRYICGSDQIWNTDLPNGRDEAYCLSFVADPARRNAY
;
A
#
# COMPACT_ATOMS: atom_id res chain seq x y z
N MET A 1 -16.17 11.01 14.53
CA MET A 1 -15.72 9.61 14.45
C MET A 1 -14.56 9.55 13.48
N LYS A 2 -13.45 8.95 13.91
CA LYS A 2 -12.24 8.76 13.12
C LYS A 2 -12.12 7.30 12.66
N ILE A 3 -11.78 7.09 11.39
CA ILE A 3 -11.57 5.77 10.79
C ILE A 3 -10.20 5.71 10.11
N SER A 4 -9.42 4.68 10.42
CA SER A 4 -8.20 4.36 9.67
C SER A 4 -8.44 3.14 8.76
N VAL A 5 -8.17 3.31 7.47
CA VAL A 5 -8.35 2.28 6.44
C VAL A 5 -7.01 1.64 6.11
N ILE A 6 -6.93 0.31 6.06
CA ILE A 6 -5.76 -0.42 5.56
C ILE A 6 -6.12 -1.27 4.34
N THR A 7 -5.40 -1.05 3.25
CA THR A 7 -5.54 -1.82 2.00
C THR A 7 -4.27 -1.68 1.16
N CYS A 8 -4.19 -2.37 0.04
CA CYS A 8 -3.11 -2.24 -0.94
C CYS A 8 -3.21 -0.89 -1.68
N HIS A 9 -2.83 0.21 -1.02
CA HIS A 9 -3.02 1.58 -1.54
C HIS A 9 -1.84 2.14 -2.35
N CYS A 10 -0.64 1.57 -2.20
CA CYS A 10 0.59 2.05 -2.86
C CYS A 10 1.17 1.19 -4.02
N PRO A 11 0.61 0.04 -4.46
CA PRO A 11 1.10 -0.59 -5.68
C PRO A 11 0.89 0.34 -6.88
N HIS A 12 1.78 0.31 -7.88
CA HIS A 12 1.56 0.98 -9.17
C HIS A 12 0.50 0.24 -10.01
N ASN A 13 -0.69 0.04 -9.42
CA ASN A 13 -1.85 -0.63 -9.96
C ASN A 13 -3.04 0.34 -9.83
N TYR A 14 -3.69 0.66 -10.95
CA TYR A 14 -4.78 1.62 -10.97
C TYR A 14 -6.00 1.16 -10.17
N GLY A 15 -6.37 -0.11 -10.24
CA GLY A 15 -7.52 -0.65 -9.51
C GLY A 15 -7.35 -0.50 -8.00
N ALA A 16 -6.21 -0.97 -7.47
CA ALA A 16 -5.89 -0.87 -6.04
C ALA A 16 -5.86 0.59 -5.55
N VAL A 17 -5.17 1.48 -6.30
CA VAL A 17 -5.05 2.90 -5.96
C VAL A 17 -6.40 3.61 -6.00
N LEU A 18 -7.19 3.39 -7.06
CA LEU A 18 -8.51 4.02 -7.20
C LEU A 18 -9.51 3.48 -6.19
N GLN A 19 -9.41 2.20 -5.80
CA GLN A 19 -10.22 1.62 -4.74
C GLN A 19 -9.94 2.29 -3.39
N ALA A 20 -8.67 2.45 -3.03
CA ALA A 20 -8.28 3.13 -1.79
C ALA A 20 -8.77 4.58 -1.76
N VAL A 21 -8.59 5.32 -2.86
CA VAL A 21 -9.07 6.70 -3.03
C VAL A 21 -10.60 6.77 -2.97
N GLY A 22 -11.29 5.87 -3.66
CA GLY A 22 -12.74 5.83 -3.73
C GLY A 22 -13.37 5.63 -2.34
N LEU A 23 -12.85 4.67 -1.57
CA LEU A 23 -13.33 4.41 -0.21
C LEU A 23 -13.10 5.61 0.71
N GLN A 24 -11.88 6.18 0.72
CA GLN A 24 -11.59 7.34 1.55
C GLN A 24 -12.49 8.53 1.19
N ARG A 25 -12.64 8.85 -0.11
CA ARG A 25 -13.51 9.94 -0.57
C ARG A 25 -14.96 9.72 -0.17
N TRP A 26 -15.46 8.49 -0.27
CA TRP A 26 -16.83 8.14 0.12
C TRP A 26 -17.07 8.32 1.63
N LEU A 27 -16.09 7.95 2.47
CA LEU A 27 -16.13 8.17 3.92
C LEU A 27 -16.08 9.66 4.27
N LEU A 28 -15.14 10.40 3.68
CA LEU A 28 -15.01 11.85 3.87
C LEU A 28 -16.28 12.59 3.44
N GLY A 29 -16.91 12.18 2.33
CA GLY A 29 -18.16 12.74 1.85
C GLY A 29 -19.36 12.52 2.78
N ARG A 30 -19.26 11.59 3.73
CA ARG A 30 -20.25 11.36 4.81
C ARG A 30 -19.92 12.09 6.10
N GLY A 31 -18.91 12.96 6.12
CA GLY A 31 -18.47 13.68 7.31
C GLY A 31 -17.68 12.81 8.30
N VAL A 32 -17.20 11.63 7.87
CA VAL A 32 -16.30 10.80 8.68
C VAL A 32 -14.87 11.29 8.50
N ASP A 33 -14.12 11.43 9.59
CA ASP A 33 -12.69 11.71 9.53
C ASP A 33 -11.94 10.43 9.16
N ALA A 34 -11.61 10.28 7.87
CA ALA A 34 -11.00 9.06 7.33
C ALA A 34 -9.58 9.30 6.82
N GLU A 35 -8.67 8.42 7.22
CA GLU A 35 -7.27 8.37 6.77
C GLU A 35 -6.91 6.96 6.29
N VAL A 36 -5.94 6.84 5.39
CA VAL A 36 -5.36 5.56 4.97
C VAL A 36 -4.10 5.30 5.78
N ILE A 37 -3.98 4.13 6.37
CA ILE A 37 -2.77 3.68 7.04
C ILE A 37 -1.67 3.54 5.99
N ASP A 38 -0.57 4.28 6.16
CA ASP A 38 0.57 4.26 5.24
C ASP A 38 1.42 2.99 5.42
N TYR A 39 0.80 1.84 5.11
CA TYR A 39 1.39 0.51 5.17
C TYR A 39 2.05 0.11 3.84
N ARG A 40 3.38 0.00 3.83
CA ARG A 40 4.22 -0.23 2.63
C ARG A 40 5.18 -1.41 2.84
N PRO A 41 4.67 -2.65 2.94
CA PRO A 41 5.52 -3.82 3.09
C PRO A 41 6.40 -4.05 1.84
N ASP A 42 7.60 -4.60 2.05
CA ASP A 42 8.61 -4.75 0.98
C ASP A 42 8.06 -5.48 -0.24
N TYR A 43 7.30 -6.56 -0.04
CA TYR A 43 6.74 -7.33 -1.15
C TYR A 43 5.82 -6.51 -2.07
N LEU A 44 5.20 -5.43 -1.56
CA LEU A 44 4.27 -4.59 -2.30
C LEU A 44 4.99 -3.47 -3.08
N VAL A 45 6.10 -2.97 -2.54
CA VAL A 45 6.82 -1.80 -3.08
C VAL A 45 8.16 -2.13 -3.75
N ARG A 46 8.74 -3.31 -3.51
CA ARG A 46 10.06 -3.70 -4.02
C ARG A 46 10.15 -3.60 -5.53
N CYS A 47 9.13 -4.06 -6.25
CA CYS A 47 9.10 -4.03 -7.72
C CYS A 47 9.05 -2.60 -8.30
N GLN A 48 8.75 -1.61 -7.48
CA GLN A 48 8.68 -0.20 -7.85
C GLN A 48 10.02 0.53 -7.70
N ARG A 49 11.03 -0.10 -7.09
CA ARG A 49 12.38 0.47 -6.96
C ARG A 49 13.03 0.63 -8.34
N LEU A 50 13.71 1.75 -8.56
CA LEU A 50 14.33 2.07 -9.86
C LEU A 50 15.36 1.03 -10.29
N GLY A 51 16.07 0.42 -9.33
CA GLY A 51 17.06 -0.63 -9.55
C GLY A 51 16.52 -2.06 -9.55
N TYR A 52 15.19 -2.26 -9.46
CA TYR A 52 14.61 -3.60 -9.44
C TYR A 52 14.80 -4.32 -10.77
N VAL A 53 15.19 -5.59 -10.75
CA VAL A 53 15.26 -6.45 -11.94
C VAL A 53 14.57 -7.75 -11.57
N GLY A 54 13.39 -7.99 -12.14
CA GLY A 54 12.61 -9.20 -11.85
C GLY A 54 13.11 -10.44 -12.57
N ASP A 55 13.84 -10.27 -13.68
CA ASP A 55 14.40 -11.36 -14.46
C ASP A 55 15.79 -11.76 -13.94
N ALA A 56 15.91 -12.99 -13.44
CA ALA A 56 17.16 -13.51 -12.88
C ALA A 56 18.29 -13.64 -13.92
N ARG A 57 17.96 -13.84 -15.20
CA ARG A 57 18.95 -13.94 -16.28
C ARG A 57 19.54 -12.57 -16.59
N LEU A 58 18.69 -11.53 -16.64
CA LEU A 58 19.13 -10.14 -16.79
C LEU A 58 19.93 -9.66 -15.57
N GLY A 59 19.59 -10.13 -14.38
CA GLY A 59 20.29 -9.76 -13.14
C GLY A 59 21.72 -10.30 -13.02
N ARG A 60 22.03 -11.45 -13.65
CA ARG A 60 23.34 -12.12 -13.58
C ARG A 60 24.42 -11.48 -14.44
N ASN A 61 24.05 -10.87 -15.58
CA ASN A 61 25.01 -10.21 -16.46
C ASN A 61 25.03 -8.70 -16.16
N PRO A 62 26.15 -8.14 -15.66
CA PRO A 62 26.20 -6.74 -15.23
C PRO A 62 25.98 -5.75 -16.37
N LEU A 63 26.41 -6.07 -17.59
CA LEU A 63 26.21 -5.23 -18.77
C LEU A 63 24.75 -5.21 -19.20
N LEU A 64 24.13 -6.39 -19.33
CA LEU A 64 22.71 -6.49 -19.69
C LEU A 64 21.82 -5.85 -18.63
N ARG A 65 22.17 -6.01 -17.34
CA ARG A 65 21.53 -5.32 -16.23
C ARG A 65 21.59 -3.81 -16.39
N LEU A 66 22.78 -3.27 -16.65
CA LEU A 66 22.98 -1.82 -16.82
C LEU A 66 22.15 -1.28 -18.00
N LEU A 67 22.22 -1.95 -19.16
CA LEU A 67 21.45 -1.57 -20.35
C LEU A 67 19.94 -1.62 -20.10
N TYR A 68 19.45 -2.68 -19.46
CA TYR A 68 18.04 -2.81 -19.09
C TYR A 68 17.59 -1.70 -18.14
N LEU A 69 18.37 -1.43 -17.08
CA LEU A 69 18.07 -0.38 -16.12
C LEU A 69 18.05 0.98 -16.80
N ALA A 70 19.04 1.31 -17.63
CA ALA A 70 19.13 2.57 -18.36
C ALA A 70 17.92 2.78 -19.30
N ALA A 71 17.57 1.76 -20.11
CA ALA A 71 16.48 1.85 -21.07
C ALA A 71 15.10 2.04 -20.40
N SER A 72 14.90 1.43 -19.23
CA SER A 72 13.62 1.46 -18.51
C SER A 72 13.54 2.55 -17.43
N PHE A 73 14.67 3.16 -17.05
CA PHE A 73 14.76 4.22 -16.05
C PHE A 73 13.77 5.38 -16.30
N PRO A 74 13.68 6.01 -17.50
CA PRO A 74 12.78 7.13 -17.72
C PRO A 74 11.31 6.72 -17.53
N PHE A 75 10.91 5.55 -18.02
CA PHE A 75 9.55 5.03 -17.86
C PHE A 75 9.20 4.75 -16.40
N ARG A 76 10.14 4.17 -15.64
CA ARG A 76 9.96 3.88 -14.22
C ARG A 76 9.86 5.16 -13.39
N LEU A 77 10.72 6.14 -13.68
CA LEU A 77 10.69 7.44 -13.02
C LEU A 77 9.38 8.16 -13.29
N ARG A 78 8.92 8.18 -14.56
CA ARG A 78 7.62 8.75 -14.93
C ARG A 78 6.46 8.06 -14.21
N ARG A 79 6.43 6.72 -14.22
CA ARG A 79 5.37 5.94 -13.53
C ARG A 79 5.34 6.27 -12.04
N ARG A 80 6.49 6.24 -11.37
CA ARG A 80 6.62 6.58 -9.95
C ARG A 80 6.13 8.00 -9.67
N SER A 81 6.50 8.96 -10.53
CA SER A 81 6.08 10.37 -10.39
C SER A 81 4.56 10.53 -10.50
N VAL A 82 3.94 9.91 -11.50
CA VAL A 82 2.48 9.97 -11.72
C VAL A 82 1.72 9.41 -10.53
N PHE A 83 2.07 8.21 -10.06
CA PHE A 83 1.43 7.60 -8.89
C PHE A 83 1.67 8.43 -7.63
N ALA A 84 2.92 8.87 -7.38
CA ALA A 84 3.24 9.68 -6.20
C ALA A 84 2.53 11.04 -6.20
N GLN A 85 2.36 11.69 -7.35
CA GLN A 85 1.63 12.95 -7.45
C GLN A 85 0.14 12.74 -7.22
N PHE A 86 -0.45 11.71 -7.83
CA PHE A 86 -1.86 11.37 -7.64
C PHE A 86 -2.15 11.02 -6.18
N LEU A 87 -1.42 10.07 -5.61
CA LEU A 87 -1.62 9.62 -4.23
C LEU A 87 -1.44 10.74 -3.20
N ARG A 88 -0.47 11.64 -3.38
CA ARG A 88 -0.28 12.80 -2.48
C ARG A 88 -1.42 13.80 -2.55
N ARG A 89 -2.10 13.91 -3.69
CA ARG A 89 -3.24 14.81 -3.86
C ARG A 89 -4.52 14.20 -3.32
N GLU A 90 -4.70 12.90 -3.52
CA GLU A 90 -5.99 12.23 -3.31
C GLU A 90 -6.13 11.52 -1.96
N LEU A 91 -5.04 11.05 -1.37
CA LEU A 91 -5.07 10.32 -0.11
C LEU A 91 -4.58 11.15 1.08
N ARG A 92 -5.35 11.13 2.16
CA ARG A 92 -4.91 11.50 3.51
C ARG A 92 -4.30 10.26 4.17
N TYR A 93 -3.04 10.32 4.54
CA TYR A 93 -2.34 9.23 5.20
C TYR A 93 -2.28 9.41 6.70
N THR A 94 -2.06 8.32 7.42
CA THR A 94 -1.51 8.39 8.78
C THR A 94 -0.16 9.11 8.76
N PRO A 95 0.22 9.82 9.84
CA PRO A 95 1.51 10.51 9.90
C PRO A 95 2.72 9.58 9.77
N GLU A 96 2.58 8.36 10.30
CA GLU A 96 3.62 7.34 10.30
C GLU A 96 3.45 6.39 9.10
N CYS A 97 4.59 5.96 8.55
CA CYS A 97 4.70 4.93 7.53
C CYS A 97 5.21 3.64 8.15
N TYR A 98 4.56 2.53 7.82
CA TYR A 98 4.80 1.22 8.42
C TYR A 98 5.26 0.23 7.36
N SER A 99 6.28 -0.58 7.67
CA SER A 99 6.85 -1.57 6.76
C SER A 99 6.39 -3.01 7.03
N ASP A 100 5.81 -3.26 8.20
CA ASP A 100 5.49 -4.60 8.70
C ASP A 100 4.44 -4.55 9.81
N CYS A 101 3.77 -5.66 10.07
CA CYS A 101 2.71 -5.73 11.07
C CYS A 101 3.20 -5.43 12.51
N ASP A 102 4.48 -5.68 12.82
CA ASP A 102 5.01 -5.44 14.16
C ASP A 102 5.22 -3.95 14.44
N SER A 103 5.61 -3.16 13.44
CA SER A 103 5.60 -1.70 13.53
C SER A 103 4.20 -1.15 13.81
N LEU A 104 3.17 -1.71 13.16
CA LEU A 104 1.76 -1.36 13.42
C LEU A 104 1.33 -1.75 14.84
N ARG A 105 1.74 -2.91 15.35
CA ARG A 105 1.45 -3.34 16.72
C ARG A 105 2.10 -2.44 17.77
N ARG A 106 3.34 -2.00 17.51
CA ARG A 106 4.09 -1.12 18.43
C ARG A 106 3.50 0.28 18.52
N ASN A 107 3.00 0.81 17.41
CA ASN A 107 2.44 2.16 17.35
C ASN A 107 1.21 2.20 16.43
N PRO A 108 0.05 1.62 16.83
CA PRO A 108 -1.11 1.61 15.96
C PRO A 108 -1.68 3.03 15.81
N PRO A 109 -2.13 3.43 14.61
CA PRO A 109 -2.75 4.74 14.42
C PRO A 109 -4.00 4.86 15.28
N ARG A 110 -4.23 6.03 15.89
CA ARG A 110 -5.40 6.27 16.75
C ARG A 110 -6.64 6.56 15.90
N ALA A 111 -7.66 5.69 15.97
CA ALA A 111 -8.95 5.87 15.31
C ALA A 111 -10.07 5.13 16.06
N ASP A 112 -11.33 5.51 15.94
CA ASP A 112 -12.44 4.83 16.61
C ASP A 112 -12.68 3.44 15.99
N ARG A 113 -12.57 3.34 14.66
CA ARG A 113 -12.71 2.09 13.89
C ARG A 113 -11.57 1.92 12.91
N TYR A 114 -11.30 0.66 12.57
CA TYR A 114 -10.39 0.27 11.52
C TYR A 114 -11.15 -0.51 10.46
N ILE A 115 -10.85 -0.21 9.20
CA ILE A 115 -11.45 -0.88 8.05
C ILE A 115 -10.34 -1.52 7.22
N CYS A 116 -10.49 -2.79 6.87
CA CYS A 116 -9.72 -3.43 5.81
C CYS A 116 -10.63 -3.90 4.67
N GLY A 117 -10.07 -4.20 3.51
CA GLY A 117 -10.81 -4.76 2.37
C GLY A 117 -10.05 -4.59 1.06
N SER A 118 -10.61 -5.17 -0.01
CA SER A 118 -10.02 -5.42 -1.34
C SER A 118 -9.89 -6.93 -1.62
N ASP A 119 -10.22 -7.35 -2.84
CA ASP A 119 -10.08 -8.72 -3.32
C ASP A 119 -8.66 -9.27 -3.12
N GLN A 120 -7.65 -8.40 -3.27
CA GLN A 120 -6.25 -8.81 -3.19
C GLN A 120 -5.83 -9.19 -1.77
N ILE A 121 -6.35 -8.55 -0.72
CA ILE A 121 -5.97 -8.88 0.66
C ILE A 121 -6.61 -10.18 1.16
N TRP A 122 -7.57 -10.73 0.41
CA TRP A 122 -8.17 -12.04 0.68
C TRP A 122 -7.54 -13.16 -0.14
N ASN A 123 -6.62 -12.83 -1.06
CA ASN A 123 -5.94 -13.80 -1.89
C ASN A 123 -4.73 -14.41 -1.17
N THR A 124 -4.92 -15.56 -0.52
CA THR A 124 -3.90 -16.27 0.25
C THR A 124 -2.75 -16.85 -0.60
N ASP A 125 -2.85 -16.82 -1.93
CA ASP A 125 -1.75 -17.20 -2.82
C ASP A 125 -0.69 -16.10 -2.93
N LEU A 126 -1.06 -14.86 -2.58
CA LEU A 126 -0.18 -13.69 -2.65
C LEU A 126 0.31 -13.27 -1.25
N PRO A 127 1.50 -12.63 -1.13
CA PRO A 127 2.04 -12.20 0.15
C PRO A 127 1.11 -11.29 0.95
N ASN A 128 0.36 -10.42 0.28
CA ASN A 128 -0.61 -9.54 0.91
C ASN A 128 -1.83 -10.27 1.49
N GLY A 129 -2.25 -11.41 0.95
CA GLY A 129 -3.30 -12.21 1.60
C GLY A 129 -2.81 -13.07 2.75
N ARG A 130 -1.50 -13.11 2.98
CA ARG A 130 -0.86 -13.77 4.13
C ARG A 130 -0.41 -12.80 5.21
N ASP A 131 -0.54 -11.49 4.94
CA ASP A 131 -0.13 -10.46 5.88
C ASP A 131 -1.27 -10.12 6.85
N GLU A 132 -1.09 -10.52 8.10
CA GLU A 132 -2.07 -10.34 9.17
C GLU A 132 -2.42 -8.87 9.45
N ALA A 133 -1.58 -7.91 9.02
CA ALA A 133 -1.91 -6.49 9.13
C ALA A 133 -3.20 -6.17 8.37
N TYR A 134 -3.41 -6.78 7.20
CA TYR A 134 -4.65 -6.60 6.43
C TYR A 134 -5.86 -7.32 7.04
N CYS A 135 -5.64 -8.22 8.00
CA CYS A 135 -6.68 -8.80 8.86
C CYS A 135 -6.87 -8.02 10.17
N LEU A 136 -6.29 -6.81 10.28
CA LEU A 136 -6.39 -5.94 11.45
C LEU A 136 -5.89 -6.59 12.75
N SER A 137 -4.92 -7.51 12.66
CA SER A 137 -4.39 -8.22 13.84
C SER A 137 -3.71 -7.30 14.87
N PHE A 138 -3.27 -6.11 14.44
CA PHE A 138 -2.69 -5.08 15.30
C PHE A 138 -3.71 -4.31 16.16
N VAL A 139 -5.01 -4.47 15.90
CA VAL A 139 -6.07 -3.79 16.65
C VAL A 139 -6.49 -4.65 17.84
N ALA A 140 -6.16 -4.25 19.07
CA ALA A 140 -6.40 -5.08 20.26
C ALA A 140 -7.89 -5.47 20.47
N ASP A 141 -8.81 -4.53 20.24
CA ASP A 141 -10.26 -4.76 20.40
C ASP A 141 -10.90 -5.20 19.07
N PRO A 142 -11.37 -6.46 18.96
CA PRO A 142 -12.00 -6.98 17.75
C PRO A 142 -13.27 -6.22 17.36
N ALA A 143 -13.99 -5.61 18.30
CA ALA A 143 -15.21 -4.86 17.99
C ALA A 143 -14.91 -3.64 17.10
N ARG A 144 -13.68 -3.12 17.11
CA ARG A 144 -13.26 -1.97 16.29
C ARG A 144 -12.82 -2.35 14.88
N ARG A 145 -12.76 -3.64 14.56
CA ARG A 145 -12.35 -4.17 13.26
C ARG A 145 -13.54 -4.33 12.33
N ASN A 146 -13.42 -3.85 11.10
CA ASN A 146 -14.46 -3.94 10.08
C ASN A 146 -13.81 -4.33 8.75
N ALA A 147 -14.55 -5.04 7.91
CA ALA A 147 -14.14 -5.43 6.57
C ALA A 147 -15.21 -5.02 5.53
N TYR A 148 -14.81 -4.80 4.28
CA TYR A 148 -15.71 -4.55 3.15
C TYR A 148 -15.33 -5.39 1.92
#